data_AF-A0A3D5KER5-F1
#
_entry.id   AF-A0A3D5KER5-F1
#
_cell.length_a   1.000
_cell.length_b   1.000
_cell.length_c   1.000
_cell.angle_alpha   90.00
_cell.angle_beta   90.00
_cell.angle_gamma   90.00
#
_symmetry.space_group_name_H-M   'P 1'
#
loop_
_entity.id
_entity.type
_entity.pdbx_description
1 polymer ?
#
loop_
_entity_poly.entity_id
_entity_poly.type
_entity_poly.pdbx_seq_one_letter_code
_entity_poly.pdbx_strand_id
1 'polypeptide(L)' 'MLALRQKISPVDYAKINNYLLDENSTRGIIKTFALLKARLSQEDYDKIKDIASKYIDVDCVEDYIEQ' A
#
# COMPACT_ATOMS: atom_id res chain seq x y z
N MET A 1 -12.53 3.74 -1.47
CA MET A 1 -11.39 4.69 -1.58
C MET A 1 -11.48 5.87 -0.60
N LEU A 2 -12.56 6.68 -0.56
CA LEU A 2 -12.65 7.86 0.34
C LEU A 2 -12.57 7.54 1.84
N ALA A 3 -13.15 6.44 2.31
CA ALA A 3 -13.13 6.06 3.73
C ALA A 3 -11.72 5.68 4.24
N LEU A 4 -10.90 5.05 3.39
CA LEU A 4 -9.52 4.68 3.74
C LEU A 4 -8.59 5.90 3.76
N ARG A 5 -8.86 6.90 2.92
CA ARG A 5 -8.11 8.17 2.91
C ARG A 5 -8.22 8.91 4.24
N GLN A 6 -9.35 8.81 4.95
CA GLN A 6 -9.52 9.42 6.27
C GLN A 6 -8.73 8.71 7.38
N LYS A 7 -8.30 7.47 7.15
CA LYS A 7 -7.56 6.65 8.12
C LYS A 7 -6.05 6.75 7.96
N ILE A 8 -5.57 7.46 6.94
CA ILE A 8 -4.15 7.68 6.66
C ILE A 8 -3.80 9.13 7.01
N SER A 9 -2.72 9.32 7.75
CA SER A 9 -2.24 10.67 8.10
C SER A 9 -1.85 11.44 6.82
N PRO A 10 -1.96 12.79 6.79
CA PRO A 10 -1.50 13.58 5.65
C PRO A 10 -0.04 13.32 5.28
N VAL A 11 0.81 13.04 6.28
CA VAL A 11 2.23 12.71 6.10
C VAL A 11 2.39 11.37 5.39
N ASP A 12 1.67 10.33 5.83
CA ASP A 12 1.75 9.02 5.20
C ASP A 12 1.13 9.03 3.80
N TYR A 13 0.09 9.84 3.56
CA TYR A 13 -0.45 10.06 2.23
C TYR A 13 0.58 10.69 1.28
N ALA A 14 1.33 11.70 1.74
CA ALA A 14 2.41 12.29 0.96
C ALA A 14 3.52 11.28 0.65
N LYS A 15 3.86 10.40 1.61
CA LYS A 15 4.83 9.31 1.38
C LYS A 15 4.35 8.34 0.32
N ILE A 16 3.09 7.89 0.39
CA ILE A 16 2.50 7.00 -0.62
C ILE A 16 2.59 7.67 -2.00
N ASN A 17 2.24 8.95 -2.11
CA ASN A 17 2.34 9.66 -3.38
C ASN A 17 3.78 9.68 -3.92
N ASN A 18 4.77 9.92 -3.06
CA ASN A 18 6.18 9.88 -3.45
C ASN A 18 6.64 8.47 -3.84
N TYR A 19 6.16 7.42 -3.17
CA TYR A 19 6.50 6.04 -3.51
C TYR A 19 5.91 5.63 -4.86
N LEU A 20 4.68 6.04 -5.15
CA LEU A 20 4.04 5.75 -6.44
C LEU A 20 4.66 6.50 -7.62
N LEU A 21 5.46 7.54 -7.35
CA LEU A 21 6.24 8.29 -8.34
C LEU A 21 7.71 7.84 -8.40
N ASP A 22 8.10 6.80 -7.64
CA ASP A 22 9.47 6.25 -7.66
C ASP A 22 9.80 5.72 -9.07
N GLU A 23 10.98 6.08 -9.59
CA GLU A 23 11.48 5.62 -10.91
C GLU A 23 11.47 4.08 -11.01
N ASN A 24 11.67 3.40 -9.88
CA ASN A 24 11.47 1.98 -9.77
C ASN A 24 10.05 1.71 -9.24
N SER A 25 9.13 1.46 -10.18
CA SER A 25 7.72 1.23 -9.86
C SER A 25 7.50 0.03 -8.93
N THR A 26 8.29 -1.05 -9.07
CA THR A 26 8.22 -2.22 -8.17
C THR A 26 8.54 -1.83 -6.74
N ARG A 27 9.65 -1.11 -6.53
CA ARG A 27 10.04 -0.60 -5.21
C ARG A 27 8.99 0.36 -4.64
N GLY A 28 8.41 1.20 -5.49
CA GLY A 28 7.32 2.11 -5.13
C GLY A 28 6.09 1.38 -4.60
N ILE A 29 5.66 0.33 -5.29
CA ILE A 29 4.55 -0.53 -4.88
C ILE A 29 4.86 -1.23 -3.54
N ILE A 30 6.02 -1.87 -3.41
CA ILE A 30 6.42 -2.56 -2.17
C ILE A 30 6.40 -1.59 -0.97
N LYS A 31 7.02 -0.41 -1.10
CA LYS A 31 7.03 0.61 -0.03
C LYS A 31 5.62 1.10 0.33
N THR A 32 4.74 1.22 -0.67
CA THR A 32 3.35 1.63 -0.47
C THR A 32 2.60 0.59 0.35
N PHE A 33 2.67 -0.70 -0.03
CA PHE A 33 2.01 -1.78 0.68
C PHE A 33 2.58 -1.98 2.08
N ALA A 34 3.90 -1.88 2.27
CA ALA A 34 4.54 -1.95 3.58
C ALA A 34 4.05 -0.84 4.52
N LEU A 35 3.95 0.40 4.03
CA LEU A 35 3.44 1.52 4.83
C LEU A 35 1.96 1.33 5.18
N LEU A 36 1.15 0.85 4.24
CA LEU A 36 -0.28 0.58 4.48
C LEU A 36 -0.47 -0.54 5.51
N LYS A 37 0.29 -1.64 5.42
CA LYS A 37 0.27 -2.77 6.38
C LYS A 37 0.62 -2.31 7.80
N ALA A 38 1.59 -1.38 7.92
CA ALA A 38 2.03 -0.85 9.20
C ALA A 38 1.07 0.18 9.83
N ARG A 39 0.16 0.78 9.05
CA ARG A 39 -0.69 1.90 9.50
C ARG A 39 -2.16 1.55 9.64
N LEU A 40 -2.64 0.63 8.83
CA LEU A 40 -4.04 0.24 8.82
C LEU A 40 -4.28 -0.94 9.77
N SER A 41 -5.53 -1.12 10.19
CA SER A 41 -5.94 -2.38 10.77
C SER A 41 -5.86 -3.48 9.72
N GLN A 42 -5.73 -4.74 10.16
CA GLN A 42 -5.74 -5.89 9.26
C GLN A 42 -6.97 -5.89 8.34
N GLU A 43 -8.15 -5.60 8.88
CA GLU A 43 -9.40 -5.53 8.12
C GLU A 43 -9.37 -4.47 7.00
N ASP A 44 -8.85 -3.27 7.30
CA ASP A 44 -8.73 -2.20 6.30
C ASP A 44 -7.66 -2.50 5.27
N TYR A 45 -6.57 -3.13 5.69
CA TYR A 45 -5.49 -3.55 4.81
C TYR A 45 -5.95 -4.66 3.84
N ASP A 46 -6.69 -5.65 4.33
CA ASP A 46 -7.25 -6.72 3.50
C ASP A 46 -8.22 -6.17 2.45
N LYS A 47 -9.01 -5.15 2.78
CA LYS A 47 -9.85 -4.44 1.79
C LYS A 47 -9.02 -3.78 0.69
N ILE A 48 -7.85 -3.22 1.02
CA ILE A 48 -6.95 -2.67 0.00
C ILE A 48 -6.38 -3.79 -0.87
N LYS A 49 -5.94 -4.89 -0.27
CA LYS A 49 -5.44 -6.06 -1.00
C LYS A 49 -6.47 -6.60 -1.98
N ASP A 50 -7.73 -6.74 -1.57
CA ASP A 50 -8.84 -7.18 -2.44
C ASP A 50 -9.10 -6.25 -3.64
N ILE A 51 -8.95 -4.94 -3.43
CA ILE A 51 -9.09 -3.97 -4.52
C ILE A 51 -7.89 -4.05 -5.47
N ALA A 52 -6.68 -4.13 -4.92
CA ALA A 52 -5.44 -4.11 -5.69
C ALA A 52 -5.17 -5.42 -6.44
N SER A 53 -5.60 -6.57 -5.91
CA SER A 53 -5.43 -7.89 -6.53
C SER A 53 -6.05 -8.00 -7.92
N LYS A 54 -7.00 -7.12 -8.24
CA LYS A 54 -7.61 -6.99 -9.58
C LYS A 54 -6.66 -6.43 -10.64
N TYR A 55 -5.53 -5.85 -10.21
CA TYR A 55 -4.61 -5.12 -11.08
C TYR A 55 -3.16 -5.60 -10.94
N ILE A 56 -2.77 -6.11 -9.77
CA ILE A 56 -1.41 -6.57 -9.48
C ILE A 56 -1.42 -7.89 -8.70
N ASP A 57 -0.31 -8.62 -8.76
CA ASP A 57 -0.07 -9.79 -7.91
C ASP A 57 0.32 -9.31 -6.50
N VAL A 58 -0.69 -9.21 -5.63
CA VAL A 58 -0.51 -8.72 -4.25
C VAL A 58 0.21 -9.75 -3.38
N ASP A 59 0.05 -11.04 -3.65
CA ASP A 59 0.71 -12.10 -2.89
C ASP A 59 2.22 -12.02 -3.11
N CYS A 60 2.66 -11.81 -4.37
CA CYS A 60 4.06 -11.54 -4.69
C CYS A 60 4.59 -10.28 -3.98
N VAL A 61 3.79 -9.23 -3.83
CA VAL A 61 4.20 -8.02 -3.10
C VAL A 61 4.37 -8.30 -1.59
N GLU A 62 3.47 -9.09 -1.00
CA GLU A 62 3.56 -9.47 0.42
C GLU A 62 4.82 -10.29 0.71
N ASP A 63 5.21 -11.20 -0.19
CA ASP A 63 6.46 -11.97 -0.06
C ASP A 63 7.71 -11.07 0.02
N TYR A 64 7.71 -9.90 -0.62
CA TYR A 64 8.81 -8.92 -0.52
C TYR A 64 8.75 -8.07 0.75
N ILE A 65 7.59 -7.98 1.40
CA ILE A 65 7.41 -7.19 2.64
C ILE A 65 7.79 -8.03 3.87
N GLU A 66 7.61 -9.34 3.80
CA GLU A 66 7.87 -10.28 4.90
C GLU A 66 9.33 -10.77 4.96
N GLN A 67 10.16 -10.38 3.98
CA GLN A 67 11.62 -10.58 3.97
C GLN A 67 12.35 -9.50 4.78
#